data_AF-A0A2N4XEI5-F1
#
_entry.id   AF-A0A2N4XEI5-F1
#
_cell.length_a   1.000
_cell.length_b   1.000
_cell.length_c   1.000
_cell.angle_alpha   90.00
_cell.angle_beta   90.00
_cell.angle_gamma   90.00
#
_symmetry.space_group_name_H-M   'P 1'
#
loop_
_entity.id
_entity.type
_entity.pdbx_description
1 polymer ?
#
loop_
_entity_poly.entity_id
_entity_poly.type
_entity_poly.pdbx_seq_one_letter_code
_entity_poly.pdbx_strand_id
1 'polypeptide(L)'
;MESALSGDIDSIKKLSLLEFNDAVRYVHGAVIVDLILQIGEQKYLGSILSTNQEQKYLIKTYLDIGLSYGNNPKVMGTELQDIFHSIYAFLKK
;
A
#
# COMPACT_ATOMS: atom_id res chain seq x y z
N MET A 1 -12.98 -7.91 -1.90
CA MET A 1 -11.59 -8.27 -2.26
C MET A 1 -11.45 -8.62 -3.72
N GLU A 2 -12.33 -9.45 -4.29
CA GLU A 2 -12.23 -9.89 -5.71
C GLU A 2 -12.08 -8.74 -6.73
N SER A 3 -12.81 -7.62 -6.56
CA SER A 3 -12.68 -6.45 -7.47
C SER A 3 -11.34 -5.70 -7.32
N ALA A 4 -10.74 -5.67 -6.13
CA ALA A 4 -9.42 -5.09 -5.96
C ALA A 4 -8.33 -6.00 -6.56
N LEU A 5 -8.55 -7.31 -6.53
CA LEU A 5 -7.66 -8.30 -7.14
C LEU A 5 -7.75 -8.33 -8.67
N SER A 6 -8.90 -7.95 -9.26
CA SER A 6 -8.99 -7.63 -10.71
C SER A 6 -8.33 -6.28 -11.04
N GLY A 7 -7.98 -5.51 -10.01
CA GLY A 7 -7.30 -4.23 -10.06
C GLY A 7 -8.17 -3.08 -10.57
N ASP A 8 -9.41 -3.07 -10.12
CA ASP A 8 -10.29 -1.91 -10.16
C ASP A 8 -9.70 -0.75 -9.34
N ILE A 9 -9.52 0.41 -9.99
CA ILE A 9 -8.83 1.56 -9.42
C ILE A 9 -9.53 2.10 -8.18
N ASP A 10 -10.86 2.22 -8.22
CA ASP A 10 -11.63 2.79 -7.11
C ASP A 10 -11.62 1.86 -5.89
N SER A 11 -11.69 0.54 -6.13
CA SER A 11 -11.59 -0.46 -5.07
C SER A 11 -10.21 -0.47 -4.41
N ILE A 12 -9.12 -0.36 -5.18
CA ILE A 12 -7.76 -0.27 -4.63
C ILE A 12 -7.64 1.00 -3.79
N LYS A 13 -8.03 2.16 -4.34
CA LYS A 13 -7.97 3.43 -3.62
C LYS A 13 -8.77 3.37 -2.32
N LYS A 14 -9.99 2.85 -2.36
CA LYS A 14 -10.85 2.72 -1.16
C LYS A 14 -10.18 1.85 -0.11
N LEU A 15 -9.60 0.71 -0.50
CA LEU A 15 -8.88 -0.18 0.41
C LEU A 15 -7.68 0.52 1.04
N SER A 16 -6.88 1.22 0.24
CA SER A 16 -5.69 1.95 0.68
C SER A 16 -5.97 3.09 1.67
N LEU A 17 -7.22 3.56 1.72
CA LEU A 17 -7.66 4.67 2.58
C LEU A 17 -8.57 4.22 3.73
N LEU A 18 -8.78 2.91 3.90
CA LEU A 18 -9.52 2.41 5.06
C LEU A 18 -8.73 2.71 6.33
N GLU A 19 -9.33 3.53 7.17
CA GLU A 19 -8.77 3.85 8.48
C GLU A 19 -9.14 2.76 9.48
N PHE A 20 -8.14 2.38 10.26
CA PHE A 20 -8.27 1.36 11.29
C PHE A 20 -7.58 1.82 12.56
N ASN A 21 -8.14 1.44 13.71
CA ASN A 21 -7.51 1.66 15.00
C ASN A 21 -6.37 0.64 15.23
N ASP A 22 -5.31 1.11 15.88
CA ASP A 22 -4.06 0.44 16.29
C ASP A 22 -3.75 -0.94 15.71
N ALA A 23 -4.18 -2.04 16.36
CA ALA A 23 -3.73 -3.39 16.01
C ALA A 23 -4.13 -3.83 14.58
N VAL A 24 -5.22 -3.30 14.05
CA VAL A 24 -5.72 -3.67 12.72
C VAL A 24 -4.89 -3.01 11.61
N ARG A 25 -4.15 -1.93 11.92
CA ARG A 25 -3.25 -1.26 10.96
C ARG A 25 -2.12 -2.17 10.48
N TYR A 26 -1.61 -3.04 11.35
CA TYR A 26 -0.54 -4.00 10.99
C TYR A 26 -1.00 -4.98 9.91
N VAL A 27 -2.15 -5.60 10.14
CA VAL A 27 -2.75 -6.56 9.21
C VAL A 27 -3.11 -5.86 7.90
N HIS A 28 -3.68 -4.66 7.98
CA HIS A 28 -4.05 -3.90 6.78
C HIS A 28 -2.85 -3.49 5.94
N GLY A 29 -1.75 -3.06 6.56
CA GLY A 29 -0.51 -2.74 5.87
C GLY A 29 0.04 -3.92 5.07
N ALA A 30 0.07 -5.12 5.67
CA ALA A 30 0.50 -6.34 4.99
C ALA A 30 -0.39 -6.68 3.78
N VAL A 31 -1.71 -6.53 3.92
CA VAL A 31 -2.67 -6.73 2.81
C VAL A 31 -2.42 -5.78 1.65
N ILE A 32 -2.12 -4.50 1.93
CA ILE A 32 -1.81 -3.52 0.89
C ILE A 32 -0.50 -3.91 0.17
N VAL A 33 0.53 -4.32 0.90
CA VAL A 33 1.80 -4.76 0.32
C VAL A 33 1.60 -5.97 -0.59
N ASP A 34 0.86 -6.98 -0.13
CA ASP A 34 0.56 -8.18 -0.92
C ASP A 34 -0.26 -7.84 -2.17
N LEU A 35 -1.21 -6.90 -2.06
CA LEU A 35 -1.97 -6.40 -3.20
C LEU A 35 -1.03 -5.79 -4.23
N ILE A 36 -0.09 -4.92 -3.83
CA ILE A 36 0.87 -4.30 -4.75
C ILE A 36 1.73 -5.37 -5.44
N LEU A 37 2.20 -6.37 -4.69
CA LEU A 37 2.99 -7.48 -5.26
C LEU A 37 2.19 -8.29 -6.28
N GLN A 38 0.87 -8.42 -6.10
CA GLN A 38 0.00 -9.17 -6.99
C GLN A 38 -0.39 -8.38 -8.25
N ILE A 39 -0.75 -7.10 -8.11
CA ILE A 39 -1.27 -6.30 -9.23
C ILE A 39 -0.19 -5.49 -9.96
N GLY A 40 1.00 -5.40 -9.37
CA GLY A 40 2.12 -4.61 -9.86
C GLY A 40 2.11 -3.17 -9.39
N GLU A 41 3.31 -2.63 -9.18
CA GLU A 41 3.55 -1.28 -8.64
C GLU A 41 2.81 -0.19 -9.43
N GLN A 42 2.94 -0.20 -10.77
CA GLN A 42 2.36 0.84 -11.63
C GLN A 42 0.84 0.89 -11.56
N LYS A 43 0.19 -0.27 -11.42
CA LYS A 43 -1.27 -0.37 -11.32
C LYS A 43 -1.76 0.19 -9.99
N TYR A 44 -1.07 -0.14 -8.90
CA TYR A 44 -1.35 0.46 -7.61
C TYR A 44 -1.10 1.96 -7.60
N LEU A 45 0.03 2.42 -8.15
CA LEU A 45 0.36 3.84 -8.25
C LEU A 45 -0.75 4.61 -8.96
N GLY A 46 -1.21 4.10 -10.12
CA GLY A 46 -2.33 4.68 -10.86
C GLY A 46 -3.60 4.88 -10.02
N SER A 47 -3.86 3.98 -9.07
CA SER A 47 -5.03 4.08 -8.19
C SER A 47 -4.92 5.16 -7.11
N ILE A 48 -3.70 5.53 -6.71
CA ILE A 48 -3.45 6.51 -5.65
C ILE A 48 -3.02 7.89 -6.19
N LEU A 49 -2.91 8.09 -7.51
CA LEU A 49 -2.46 9.36 -8.10
C LEU A 49 -3.29 10.58 -7.67
N SER A 50 -4.58 10.38 -7.39
CA SER A 50 -5.52 11.45 -6.99
C SER A 50 -5.62 11.65 -5.48
N THR A 51 -4.69 11.09 -4.69
CA THR A 51 -4.68 11.24 -3.23
C THR A 51 -4.06 12.56 -2.79
N ASN A 52 -4.61 13.15 -1.72
CA ASN A 52 -4.07 14.36 -1.09
C ASN A 52 -2.92 14.02 -0.11
N GLN A 53 -2.30 15.03 0.51
CA GLN A 53 -1.14 14.82 1.38
C GLN A 53 -1.44 13.97 2.63
N GLU A 54 -2.59 14.15 3.26
CA GLU A 54 -3.00 13.35 4.43
C GLU A 54 -3.18 11.87 4.06
N GLN A 55 -3.83 11.63 2.93
CA GLN A 55 -4.03 10.30 2.36
C GLN A 55 -2.70 9.64 1.98
N LYS A 56 -1.77 10.40 1.39
CA LYS A 56 -0.41 9.91 1.10
C LYS A 56 0.32 9.50 2.38
N TYR A 57 0.24 10.30 3.43
CA TYR A 57 0.85 9.99 4.72
C TYR A 57 0.27 8.70 5.31
N LEU A 58 -1.06 8.54 5.25
CA LEU A 58 -1.74 7.33 5.71
C LEU A 58 -1.26 6.09 4.93
N ILE A 59 -1.27 6.17 3.60
CA ILE A 59 -0.81 5.09 2.72
C ILE A 59 0.64 4.74 3.03
N LYS A 60 1.52 5.74 3.12
CA LYS A 60 2.93 5.53 3.46
C LYS A 60 3.09 4.79 4.79
N THR A 61 2.35 5.22 5.81
CA THR A 61 2.36 4.58 7.13
C THR A 61 1.96 3.11 7.03
N TYR A 62 0.90 2.79 6.28
CA TYR A 62 0.50 1.40 6.07
C TYR A 62 1.56 0.57 5.34
N LEU A 63 2.20 1.12 4.33
CA LEU A 63 3.24 0.41 3.58
C LEU A 63 4.49 0.16 4.44
N ASP A 64 4.95 1.17 5.18
CA ASP A 64 6.10 1.04 6.08
C ASP A 64 5.83 -0.03 7.16
N ILE A 65 4.63 -0.03 7.73
CA ILE A 65 4.20 -1.04 8.71
C ILE A 65 4.10 -2.43 8.06
N GLY A 66 3.50 -2.54 6.87
CA GLY A 66 3.34 -3.81 6.15
C GLY A 66 4.66 -4.46 5.78
N LEU A 67 5.66 -3.66 5.40
CA LEU A 67 7.02 -4.15 5.10
C LEU A 67 7.79 -4.52 6.38
N SER A 68 7.59 -3.77 7.47
CA SER A 68 8.31 -4.01 8.74
C SER A 68 7.77 -5.21 9.53
N TYR A 69 6.45 -5.39 9.54
CA TYR A 69 5.75 -6.34 10.41
C TYR A 69 4.92 -7.39 9.65
N GLY A 70 4.85 -7.31 8.32
CA GLY A 70 4.17 -8.30 7.51
C GLY A 70 4.90 -9.64 7.50
N ASN A 71 4.15 -10.70 7.21
CA ASN A 71 4.69 -12.07 7.19
C ASN A 71 5.14 -12.52 5.79
N ASN A 72 5.30 -11.61 4.82
CA ASN A 72 5.70 -11.96 3.46
C ASN A 72 7.23 -12.01 3.35
N PRO A 73 7.85 -13.21 3.25
CA PRO A 73 9.30 -13.35 3.29
C PRO A 73 10.03 -12.72 2.10
N LYS A 74 9.32 -12.34 1.02
CA LYS A 74 9.93 -11.68 -0.14
C LYS A 74 10.30 -10.22 0.13
N VAL A 75 9.63 -9.60 1.09
CA VAL A 75 9.67 -8.14 1.31
C VAL A 75 9.79 -7.75 2.78
N MET A 76 9.67 -8.71 3.70
CA MET A 76 9.77 -8.47 5.13
C MET A 76 11.13 -7.86 5.50
N GLY A 77 11.10 -6.75 6.24
CA GLY A 77 12.28 -6.03 6.71
C GLY A 77 12.97 -5.18 5.65
N THR A 78 12.35 -5.00 4.48
CA THR A 78 12.87 -4.10 3.43
C THR A 78 12.28 -2.70 3.53
N GLU A 79 12.97 -1.71 2.97
CA GLU A 79 12.46 -0.34 2.93
C GLU A 79 11.56 -0.12 1.71
N LEU A 80 10.57 0.76 1.86
CA LEU A 80 9.63 1.09 0.79
C LEU A 80 10.33 1.57 -0.50
N GLN A 81 11.43 2.31 -0.35
CA GLN A 81 12.21 2.85 -1.47
C GLN A 81 12.97 1.78 -2.28
N ASP A 82 13.25 0.63 -1.67
CA ASP A 82 14.02 -0.46 -2.29
C ASP A 82 13.14 -1.36 -3.14
N ILE A 83 11.86 -1.51 -2.76
CA ILE A 83 10.92 -2.44 -3.42
C ILE A 83 9.88 -1.71 -4.29
N PHE A 84 9.40 -0.55 -3.86
CA PHE A 84 8.37 0.21 -4.57
C PHE A 84 8.83 1.65 -4.83
N HIS A 85 9.85 1.78 -5.66
CA HIS A 85 10.53 3.05 -5.93
C HIS A 85 9.60 4.16 -6.46
N SER A 86 8.70 3.83 -7.38
CA SER A 86 7.75 4.77 -7.99
C SER A 86 6.70 5.22 -6.97
N ILE A 87 6.19 4.28 -6.16
CA ILE A 87 5.24 4.59 -5.08
C ILE A 87 5.92 5.47 -4.03
N TYR A 88 7.14 5.12 -3.60
CA TYR A 88 7.92 5.91 -2.65
C TYR A 88 8.12 7.35 -3.15
N ALA A 89 8.55 7.51 -4.39
CA ALA A 89 8.77 8.83 -5.00
C ALA A 89 7.49 9.67 -5.07
N PHE A 90 6.32 9.05 -5.28
CA PHE A 90 5.03 9.72 -5.28
C PHE A 90 4.58 10.15 -3.87
N LEU A 91 4.78 9.27 -2.88
CA LEU A 91 4.36 9.52 -1.49
C LEU A 91 5.25 10.52 -0.75
N LYS A 92 6.49 10.73 -1.20
CA LYS A 92 7.42 11.73 -0.65
C LYS A 92 7.07 13.17 -1.05
N LYS A 93 6.36 13.36 -2.18
CA LYS A 93 5.98 14.66 -2.74
C LYS A 93 4.66 15.13 -2.18
#